data_AF-A0A133U966-F1
#
_entry.id   AF-A0A133U966-F1
#
_cell.length_a   1.000
_cell.length_b   1.000
_cell.length_c   1.000
_cell.angle_alpha   90.00
_cell.angle_beta   90.00
_cell.angle_gamma   90.00
#
_symmetry.space_group_name_H-M   'P 1'
#
loop_
_entity.id
_entity.type
_entity.pdbx_description
1 polymer ?
#
loop_
_entity_poly.entity_id
_entity_poly.type
_entity_poly.pdbx_seq_one_letter_code
_entity_poly.pdbx_strand_id
1 'polypeptide(L)' 'MPVYVKPGFCSECELCIEVCPENAIQLEKDFTCDDILCKSCGACVSVCPDDAIEMREKS' A
#
# COMPACT_ATOMS: atom_id res chain seq x y z
N MET A 1 -3.65 -10.58 4.54
CA MET A 1 -2.26 -10.13 4.28
C MET A 1 -2.28 -8.67 3.85
N PRO A 2 -2.22 -7.72 4.79
CA PRO A 2 -2.16 -6.31 4.43
C PRO A 2 -0.83 -5.95 3.76
N VAL A 3 -0.78 -4.77 3.16
CA VAL A 3 0.44 -4.25 2.56
C VAL A 3 1.20 -3.38 3.52
N TYR A 4 2.53 -3.44 3.44
CA TYR A 4 3.47 -2.65 4.20
C TYR A 4 4.29 -1.81 3.23
N VAL A 5 4.36 -0.50 3.49
CA VAL A 5 5.18 0.42 2.70
C VAL A 5 6.50 0.65 3.41
N LYS A 6 7.63 0.46 2.71
CA LYS A 6 8.96 0.69 3.24
C LYS A 6 9.23 2.21 3.35
N PRO A 7 9.43 2.73 4.58
CA PRO A 7 9.83 4.13 4.74
C PRO A 7 11.20 4.36 4.09
N GLY A 8 11.32 5.43 3.30
CA GLY A 8 12.54 5.80 2.58
C GLY A 8 12.68 5.26 1.15
N PHE A 9 11.83 4.31 0.75
CA PHE A 9 11.72 3.89 -0.66
C PHE A 9 10.53 4.53 -1.37
N CYS A 10 9.49 4.90 -0.62
CA CYS A 10 8.30 5.49 -1.21
C CYS A 10 8.54 6.96 -1.59
N SER A 11 8.21 7.31 -2.82
CA SER A 11 8.23 8.69 -3.35
C SER A 11 6.95 9.49 -3.08
N GLU A 12 5.99 8.95 -2.32
CA GLU A 12 4.69 9.59 -2.04
C GLU A 12 3.91 9.93 -3.32
N CYS A 13 4.06 9.12 -4.38
CA CYS A 13 3.41 9.35 -5.68
C CYS A 13 1.90 9.06 -5.74
N GLU A 14 1.29 8.59 -4.64
CA GLU A 14 -0.16 8.33 -4.49
C GLU A 14 -0.79 7.28 -5.44
N LEU A 15 -0.04 6.72 -6.40
CA LEU A 15 -0.54 5.71 -7.37
C LEU A 15 -1.20 4.49 -6.72
N CYS A 16 -0.66 4.07 -5.57
CA CYS A 16 -1.19 2.93 -4.83
C CYS A 16 -2.56 3.22 -4.19
N ILE A 17 -2.89 4.50 -3.94
CA ILE A 17 -4.20 4.95 -3.46
C ILE A 17 -5.18 4.93 -4.63
N GLU A 18 -4.79 5.51 -5.77
CA GLU A 18 -5.64 5.57 -6.97
C GLU A 18 -6.02 4.18 -7.50
N VAL A 19 -5.09 3.23 -7.50
CA VAL A 19 -5.35 1.87 -7.99
C VAL A 19 -6.14 1.02 -6.99
N CYS A 20 -6.26 1.44 -5.73
CA CYS A 20 -6.89 0.63 -4.68
C CYS A 20 -8.42 0.72 -4.78
N PRO A 21 -9.13 -0.35 -5.22
CA PRO A 21 -10.58 -0.28 -5.37
C PRO A 21 -11.32 -0.10 -4.03
N GLU A 22 -10.73 -0.61 -2.96
CA GLU A 22 -11.29 -0.55 -1.61
C GLU A 22 -10.89 0.73 -0.86
N ASN A 23 -10.04 1.58 -1.45
CA ASN A 23 -9.42 2.72 -0.77
C ASN A 23 -8.80 2.33 0.58
N ALA A 24 -8.20 1.14 0.64
CA ALA A 24 -7.61 0.60 1.86
C ALA A 24 -6.27 1.28 2.22
N ILE A 25 -5.64 2.00 1.29
CA ILE A 25 -4.37 2.70 1.51
C ILE A 25 -4.64 4.19 1.65
N GLN A 26 -4.07 4.81 2.68
CA GLN A 26 -4.14 6.24 2.90
C GLN A 26 -2.75 6.82 3.18
N LEU A 27 -2.56 8.07 2.77
CA LEU A 27 -1.35 8.85 2.99
C LEU A 27 -1.73 10.15 3.69
N GLU A 28 -1.67 10.17 5.03
CA GLU A 28 -1.87 11.40 5.82
C GLU A 28 -0.54 11.95 6.33
N LYS A 29 0.14 11.19 7.19
CA LYS A 29 1.49 11.47 7.69
C LYS A 29 2.48 10.37 7.35
N ASP A 30 1.98 9.14 7.35
CA ASP A 30 2.69 7.94 6.95
C ASP A 30 1.71 7.09 6.12
N PHE A 31 2.26 6.18 5.32
CA PHE A 31 1.47 5.18 4.61
C PHE A 31 0.79 4.23 5.60
N THR A 32 -0.54 4.25 5.62
CA THR A 32 -1.35 3.32 6.40
C THR A 32 -2.21 2.47 5.48
N CYS A 33 -2.31 1.18 5.80
CA CYS A 33 -3.19 0.24 5.14
C CYS A 33 -4.25 -0.22 6.16
N ASP A 34 -5.53 -0.12 5.80
CA ASP A 34 -6.63 -0.67 6.56
C ASP A 34 -6.74 -2.18 6.28
N ASP A 35 -6.44 -2.98 7.31
CA ASP A 35 -6.43 -4.45 7.24
C ASP A 35 -7.83 -5.04 7.00
N ILE A 36 -8.89 -4.30 7.33
CA ILE A 36 -10.30 -4.72 7.16
C ILE A 36 -10.75 -4.52 5.71
N LEU A 37 -10.36 -3.39 5.11
CA LEU A 37 -10.67 -3.08 3.72
C LEU A 37 -9.75 -3.82 2.74
N CYS A 38 -8.49 -4.05 3.11
CA CYS A 38 -7.50 -4.67 2.22
C CYS A 38 -7.87 -6.11 1.86
N LYS A 39 -8.23 -6.34 0.59
CA LYS A 39 -8.50 -7.68 0.03
C LYS A 39 -7.25 -8.46 -0.39
N SER A 40 -6.06 -7.96 -0.08
CA SER A 40 -4.80 -8.60 -0.50
C SER A 40 -4.71 -8.84 -2.02
N CYS A 41 -5.24 -7.93 -2.83
CA CYS A 41 -5.31 -8.09 -4.29
C CYS A 41 -3.97 -7.86 -5.02
N GLY A 42 -2.99 -7.20 -4.37
CA GLY A 42 -1.67 -6.93 -4.95
C GLY A 42 -1.61 -5.82 -6.01
N ALA A 43 -2.70 -5.08 -6.23
CA ALA A 43 -2.74 -3.99 -7.21
C ALA A 43 -1.75 -2.87 -6.89
N CYS A 44 -1.68 -2.46 -5.61
CA CYS A 44 -0.75 -1.45 -5.13
C CYS A 44 0.73 -1.85 -5.31
N VAL A 45 1.07 -3.12 -5.10
CA VAL A 45 2.42 -3.63 -5.33
C VAL A 45 2.78 -3.54 -6.82
N SER A 46 1.85 -3.91 -7.69
CA SER A 46 2.09 -3.95 -9.14
C SER A 46 2.25 -2.57 -9.78
N VAL A 47 1.64 -1.53 -9.19
CA VAL A 47 1.73 -0.15 -9.70
C VAL A 47 2.88 0.64 -9.08
N CYS A 48 3.49 0.16 -7.99
CA CYS A 48 4.50 0.91 -7.27
C CYS A 48 5.79 1.02 -8.11
N PRO A 49 6.18 2.21 -8.59
CA PRO A 49 7.37 2.36 -9.42
C PRO A 49 8.67 2.17 -8.62
N ASP A 50 8.62 2.42 -7.31
CA ASP A 50 9.77 2.34 -6.41
C ASP A 50 9.94 0.96 -5.75
N ASP A 51 9.06 -0.01 -6.07
CA ASP A 51 8.97 -1.30 -5.37
C ASP A 51 8.95 -1.16 -3.83
N ALA A 52 8.35 -0.07 -3.34
CA ALA A 52 8.32 0.28 -1.93
C ALA A 52 7.26 -0.51 -1.14
N ILE A 53 6.34 -1.21 -1.81
CA ILE A 53 5.19 -1.88 -1.20
C ILE A 53 5.41 -3.40 -1.17
N GLU A 54 5.31 -4.00 0.01
CA GLU A 54 5.39 -5.45 0.22
C GLU A 54 4.10 -5.99 0.83
N MET A 55 3.69 -7.20 0.44
CA MET A 55 2.63 -7.93 1.16
C MET A 55 3.26 -8.67 2.34
N ARG A 56 2.84 -8.35 3.57
CA ARG A 56 3.32 -9.04 4.78
C ARG A 56 2.16 -9.58 5.60
N GLU A 57 2.35 -10.74 6.21
CA GLU A 57 1.48 -11.18 7.30
C GLU A 57 1.87 -10.40 8.57
N LYS A 58 0.86 -9.76 9.18
CA LYS A 58 0.96 -9.33 10.59
C LYS A 58 0.92 -10.61 11.42
N SER A 59 2.10 -11.14 11.75
CA SER A 59 2.28 -12.22 12.72
C SER A 59 2.22 -11.71 14.16
#